data_AF-A0A3R7U6L9-F1
#
_entry.id   AF-A0A3R7U6L9-F1
#
_cell.length_a   1.000
_cell.length_b   1.000
_cell.length_c   1.000
_cell.angle_alpha   90.00
_cell.angle_beta   90.00
_cell.angle_gamma   90.00
#
_symmetry.space_group_name_H-M   'P 1'
#
loop_
_entity.id
_entity.type
_entity.pdbx_description
1 polymer ?
#
loop_
_entity_poly.entity_id
_entity_poly.type
_entity_poly.pdbx_seq_one_letter_code
_entity_poly.pdbx_strand_id
1 'polypeptide(L)'
;MGKKQKVYLSLGSNLGNRLANLQKAIFRIQQKVGSILDISSVYENPAIGFEGDQFLNIVISVLTPLSPTELLDTLLQIEQYFGRVRSEDGGYSSRTLDIDIIYYGSEIINNDDLVIPHPQMQHRNFVLKPLGDIAPQFYHPVLHKDTRNLLQECKDRSKLTKTKHKLFKDRSGLFSQLQLIAIEGNIGAGKTTLSKMIANDFNAKLVLERFADNPFLPKFYEDQARYAFPLEMSFLADRYQQFMDDTSQFDLFKNFMVSDYDIFKSLIFAKVTLQKEEYNLYRKVFSFMYKEVKKPEIYLYLYQNTERLLANIKKRGRDYEQNIDPVYLEKINRGYLDFIKSHPNQNSIILDMGELDFVHNPNDYEFILEKLEDNILLSNI
;
A
#
# COMPACT_ATOMS: atom_id res chain seq x y z
N MET A 1 0.84 31.92 -2.49
CA MET A 1 0.89 30.58 -3.15
C MET A 1 1.58 30.75 -4.49
N GLY A 2 2.68 30.03 -4.73
CA GLY A 2 3.40 30.08 -6.01
C GLY A 2 2.52 29.61 -7.18
N LYS A 3 2.82 30.08 -8.39
CA LYS A 3 2.13 29.67 -9.62
C LYS A 3 2.43 28.20 -9.90
N LYS A 4 1.40 27.34 -9.85
CA LYS A 4 1.56 25.92 -10.21
C LYS A 4 1.82 25.78 -11.71
N GLN A 5 2.77 24.93 -12.09
CA GLN A 5 3.09 24.64 -13.48
C GLN A 5 3.00 23.15 -13.78
N LYS A 6 2.61 22.84 -15.02
CA LYS A 6 2.57 21.45 -15.51
C LYS A 6 3.98 21.06 -15.98
N VAL A 7 4.50 19.97 -15.46
CA VAL A 7 5.80 19.41 -15.82
C VAL A 7 5.62 17.99 -16.35
N TYR A 8 6.54 17.55 -17.20
CA TYR A 8 6.57 16.20 -17.75
C TYR A 8 7.87 15.53 -17.34
N LEU A 9 7.77 14.36 -16.69
CA LEU A 9 8.90 13.62 -16.16
C LEU A 9 8.98 12.26 -16.85
N SER A 10 10.16 11.87 -17.32
CA SER A 10 10.46 10.52 -17.78
C SER A 10 10.97 9.71 -16.59
N LEU A 11 10.43 8.52 -16.36
CA LEU A 11 10.92 7.61 -15.33
C LEU A 11 11.35 6.29 -15.96
N GLY A 12 12.51 5.78 -15.55
CA GLY A 12 13.06 4.50 -15.99
C GLY A 12 13.49 3.63 -14.80
N SER A 13 13.29 2.31 -14.89
CA SER A 13 13.81 1.35 -13.91
C SER A 13 14.25 0.04 -14.57
N ASN A 14 15.44 -0.46 -14.21
CA ASN A 14 15.93 -1.76 -14.66
C ASN A 14 16.39 -2.71 -13.56
N LEU A 15 16.73 -2.26 -12.35
CA LEU A 15 17.15 -3.18 -11.27
C LEU A 15 16.02 -3.54 -10.29
N GLY A 16 16.03 -4.79 -9.81
CA GLY A 16 15.12 -5.27 -8.76
C GLY A 16 13.67 -5.37 -9.24
N ASN A 17 12.72 -5.03 -8.37
CA ASN A 17 11.31 -5.01 -8.75
C ASN A 17 10.99 -3.72 -9.53
N ARG A 18 11.26 -3.75 -10.84
CA ARG A 18 11.18 -2.60 -11.76
C ARG A 18 9.83 -1.89 -11.70
N LEU A 19 8.73 -2.65 -11.69
CA LEU A 19 7.38 -2.08 -11.66
C LEU A 19 7.06 -1.45 -10.30
N ALA A 20 7.41 -2.13 -9.21
CA ALA A 20 7.21 -1.58 -7.86
C ALA A 20 8.04 -0.31 -7.64
N ASN A 21 9.26 -0.24 -8.17
CA ASN A 21 10.09 0.96 -8.11
C ASN A 21 9.41 2.15 -8.80
N LEU A 22 8.90 1.95 -10.02
CA LEU A 22 8.16 2.98 -10.75
C LEU A 22 6.91 3.44 -9.96
N GLN A 23 6.15 2.50 -9.41
CA GLN A 23 4.95 2.82 -8.64
C GLN A 23 5.27 3.63 -7.37
N LYS A 24 6.27 3.21 -6.60
CA LYS A 24 6.72 3.92 -5.41
C LYS A 24 7.29 5.30 -5.75
N ALA A 25 7.98 5.43 -6.88
CA ALA A 25 8.47 6.71 -7.37
C ALA A 25 7.31 7.68 -7.63
N ILE A 26 6.23 7.21 -8.28
CA ILE A 26 5.03 8.02 -8.52
C ILE A 26 4.43 8.52 -7.20
N PHE A 27 4.27 7.66 -6.18
CA PHE A 27 3.72 8.08 -4.89
C PHE A 27 4.61 9.10 -4.16
N ARG A 28 5.94 8.94 -4.23
CA ARG A 28 6.89 9.91 -3.66
C ARG A 28 6.88 11.23 -4.40
N ILE A 29 6.75 11.21 -5.72
CA ILE A 29 6.55 12.42 -6.53
C ILE A 29 5.22 13.08 -6.17
N GLN A 30 4.14 12.31 -6.00
CA GLN A 30 2.86 12.86 -5.57
C GLN A 30 2.97 13.60 -4.23
N GLN A 31 3.66 13.00 -3.26
CA GLN A 31 3.83 13.53 -1.91
C GLN A 31 4.75 14.76 -1.86
N LYS A 32 5.89 14.72 -2.57
CA LYS A 32 6.95 15.74 -2.43
C LYS A 32 6.97 16.79 -3.54
N VAL A 33 6.52 16.44 -4.75
CA VAL A 33 6.65 17.30 -5.94
C VAL A 33 5.32 17.96 -6.31
N GLY A 34 4.21 17.22 -6.31
CA GLY A 34 2.90 17.77 -6.65
C GLY A 34 1.94 16.74 -7.24
N SER A 35 0.74 17.18 -7.60
CA SER A 35 -0.34 16.29 -8.03
C SER A 35 -0.04 15.63 -9.36
N ILE A 36 -0.07 14.30 -9.41
CA ILE A 36 0.04 13.51 -10.65
C ILE A 36 -1.23 13.71 -11.47
N LEU A 37 -1.09 14.26 -12.67
CA LEU A 37 -2.20 14.49 -13.58
C LEU A 37 -2.45 13.27 -14.47
N ASP A 38 -1.40 12.74 -15.08
CA ASP A 38 -1.48 11.65 -16.08
C ASP A 38 -0.26 10.72 -15.96
N ILE A 39 -0.46 9.44 -16.28
CA ILE A 39 0.59 8.42 -16.37
C ILE A 39 0.45 7.75 -17.74
N SER A 40 1.54 7.62 -18.50
CA SER A 40 1.56 6.92 -19.78
C SER A 40 1.35 5.41 -19.61
N SER A 41 1.27 4.69 -20.73
CA SER A 41 1.46 3.24 -20.68
C SER A 41 2.87 2.90 -20.20
N VAL A 42 3.05 1.71 -19.62
CA VAL A 42 4.36 1.17 -19.27
C VAL A 42 4.97 0.50 -20.50
N TYR A 43 6.14 0.97 -20.91
CA TYR A 43 6.89 0.41 -22.04
C TYR A 43 8.13 -0.33 -21.56
N GLU A 44 8.49 -1.40 -22.26
CA GLU A 44 9.68 -2.20 -21.99
C GLU A 44 10.63 -2.18 -23.19
N ASN A 45 11.93 -1.98 -22.93
CA ASN A 45 12.99 -2.10 -23.93
C ASN A 45 14.22 -2.85 -23.37
N PRO A 46 15.00 -3.54 -24.23
CA PRO A 46 16.24 -4.19 -23.81
C PRO A 46 17.27 -3.23 -23.19
N ALA A 47 18.11 -3.74 -22.30
CA ALA A 47 19.35 -3.05 -21.92
C ALA A 47 20.28 -2.97 -23.15
N ILE A 48 20.83 -1.78 -23.43
CA ILE A 48 21.70 -1.54 -24.58
C ILE A 48 23.14 -1.39 -24.05
N GLY A 49 24.05 -2.24 -24.49
CA GLY A 49 25.49 -2.11 -24.23
C GLY A 49 26.02 -2.80 -22.97
N PHE A 50 25.19 -3.55 -22.23
CA PHE A 50 25.62 -4.39 -21.10
C PHE A 50 24.64 -5.56 -20.89
N GLU A 51 25.07 -6.62 -20.20
CA GLU A 51 24.16 -7.67 -19.71
C GLU A 51 23.37 -7.17 -18.51
N GLY A 52 22.05 -7.05 -18.65
CA GLY A 52 21.17 -6.62 -17.57
C GLY A 52 19.70 -6.77 -17.92
N ASP A 53 18.85 -6.62 -16.91
CA ASP A 53 17.40 -6.65 -17.06
C ASP A 53 16.91 -5.55 -18.00
N GLN A 54 15.78 -5.81 -18.67
CA GLN A 54 15.14 -4.83 -19.54
C GLN A 54 14.71 -3.59 -18.75
N PHE A 55 14.62 -2.44 -19.39
CA PHE A 55 14.13 -1.22 -18.76
C PHE A 55 12.61 -1.12 -18.89
N LEU A 56 11.94 -0.78 -17.79
CA LEU A 56 10.57 -0.24 -17.83
C LEU A 56 10.64 1.28 -17.86
N ASN A 57 9.92 1.89 -18.80
CA ASN A 57 9.89 3.34 -19.02
C ASN A 57 8.45 3.86 -19.04
N ILE A 58 8.25 5.01 -18.41
CA ILE A 58 7.00 5.77 -18.40
C ILE A 58 7.27 7.26 -18.51
N VAL A 59 6.25 7.99 -18.89
CA VAL A 59 6.19 9.45 -18.71
C VAL A 59 4.98 9.77 -17.85
N ILE A 60 5.18 10.65 -16.87
CA ILE A 60 4.11 11.21 -16.05
C ILE A 60 4.02 12.71 -16.28
N SER A 61 2.83 13.26 -16.10
CA SER A 61 2.67 14.70 -16.00
C SER A 61 2.22 15.10 -14.60
N VAL A 62 2.82 16.16 -14.07
CA VAL A 62 2.68 16.58 -12.67
C VAL A 62 2.36 18.07 -12.63
N LEU A 63 1.44 18.47 -11.75
CA LEU A 63 1.20 19.86 -11.44
C LEU A 63 1.94 20.23 -10.15
N THR A 64 3.06 20.95 -10.30
CA THR A 64 3.96 21.26 -9.19
C THR A 64 3.95 22.75 -8.85
N PRO A 65 4.02 23.13 -7.56
CA PRO A 65 4.30 24.50 -7.13
C PRO A 65 5.81 24.81 -7.05
N LEU A 66 6.69 23.81 -7.19
CA LEU A 66 8.15 23.96 -7.06
C LEU A 66 8.73 24.65 -8.29
N SER A 67 9.73 25.50 -8.08
CA SER A 67 10.55 26.04 -9.17
C SER A 67 11.38 24.93 -9.85
N PRO A 68 11.93 25.16 -11.06
CA PRO A 68 12.74 24.16 -11.76
C PRO A 68 13.91 23.60 -10.95
N THR A 69 14.62 24.46 -10.20
CA THR A 69 15.75 24.06 -9.35
C THR A 69 15.29 23.23 -8.15
N GLU A 70 14.25 23.67 -7.43
CA GLU A 70 13.69 22.92 -6.31
C GLU A 70 13.14 21.55 -6.75
N LEU A 71 12.54 21.50 -7.94
CA LEU A 71 12.07 20.26 -8.56
C LEU A 71 13.25 19.31 -8.79
N LEU A 72 14.32 19.77 -9.44
CA LEU A 72 15.51 18.96 -9.70
C LEU A 72 16.10 18.38 -8.40
N ASP A 73 16.29 19.22 -7.38
CA ASP A 73 16.81 18.79 -6.08
C ASP A 73 15.92 17.74 -5.42
N THR A 74 14.60 17.94 -5.47
CA THR A 74 13.62 16.99 -4.91
C THR A 74 13.65 15.66 -5.64
N LEU A 75 13.76 15.67 -6.98
CA LEU A 75 13.85 14.45 -7.78
C LEU A 75 15.15 13.68 -7.48
N LEU A 76 16.28 14.37 -7.34
CA LEU A 76 17.55 13.77 -6.96
C LEU A 76 17.47 13.08 -5.58
N GLN A 77 16.81 13.69 -4.61
CA GLN A 77 16.57 13.07 -3.30
C GLN A 77 15.70 11.82 -3.40
N ILE A 78 14.70 11.82 -4.29
CA ILE A 78 13.87 10.63 -4.55
C ILE A 78 14.74 9.52 -5.14
N GLU A 79 15.59 9.80 -6.13
CA GLU A 79 16.48 8.79 -6.70
C GLU A 79 17.48 8.21 -5.68
N GLN A 80 18.07 9.07 -4.84
CA GLN A 80 18.95 8.65 -3.75
C GLN A 80 18.23 7.68 -2.80
N TYR A 81 16.95 7.92 -2.51
CA TYR A 81 16.15 7.03 -1.68
C TYR A 81 16.01 5.62 -2.28
N PHE A 82 15.95 5.49 -3.62
CA PHE A 82 15.95 4.19 -4.30
C PHE A 82 17.35 3.57 -4.45
N GLY A 83 18.36 4.12 -3.76
CA GLY A 83 19.71 3.58 -3.76
C GLY A 83 20.58 4.05 -4.91
N ARG A 84 20.26 5.18 -5.56
CA ARG A 84 21.17 5.79 -6.55
C ARG A 84 22.42 6.31 -5.84
N VAL A 85 23.53 5.60 -5.99
CA VAL A 85 24.88 6.08 -5.65
C VAL A 85 25.46 6.73 -6.91
N ARG A 86 25.89 8.00 -6.83
CA ARG A 86 26.55 8.67 -7.95
C ARG A 86 27.94 8.04 -8.14
N SER A 87 28.14 7.29 -9.22
CA SER A 87 29.47 6.86 -9.65
C SER A 87 30.19 8.02 -10.33
N GLU A 88 31.48 8.22 -10.07
CA GLU A 88 32.32 9.25 -10.72
C GLU A 88 32.54 8.99 -12.22
N ASP A 89 32.24 7.77 -12.70
CA ASP A 89 32.32 7.39 -14.11
C ASP A 89 30.95 7.56 -14.81
N GLY A 90 30.84 8.56 -15.69
CA GLY A 90 29.63 8.94 -16.44
C GLY A 90 29.12 7.93 -17.49
N GLY A 91 29.22 6.62 -17.24
CA GLY A 91 28.75 5.54 -18.10
C GLY A 91 27.28 5.14 -17.88
N TYR A 92 26.73 4.35 -18.82
CA TYR A 92 25.45 3.65 -18.64
C TYR A 92 25.61 2.55 -17.58
N SER A 93 25.36 2.87 -16.32
CA SER A 93 25.28 1.89 -15.24
C SER A 93 23.84 1.39 -15.06
N SER A 94 23.67 0.18 -14.52
CA SER A 94 22.36 -0.29 -14.04
C SER A 94 21.81 0.64 -12.96
N ARG A 95 20.50 0.96 -13.01
CA ARG A 95 19.82 1.96 -12.17
C ARG A 95 18.58 1.35 -11.50
N THR A 96 18.42 1.59 -10.21
CA THR A 96 17.16 1.23 -9.54
C THR A 96 16.01 2.11 -10.05
N LEU A 97 16.27 3.41 -10.22
CA LEU A 97 15.33 4.41 -10.72
C LEU A 97 16.11 5.59 -11.35
N ASP A 98 15.60 6.11 -12.46
CA ASP A 98 16.10 7.30 -13.15
C ASP A 98 14.93 8.23 -13.47
N ILE A 99 15.04 9.53 -13.16
CA ILE A 99 13.99 10.52 -13.33
C ILE A 99 14.55 11.74 -14.07
N ASP A 100 14.09 11.95 -15.30
CA ASP A 100 14.48 13.10 -16.12
C ASP A 100 13.33 14.10 -16.27
N ILE A 101 13.63 15.40 -16.15
CA ILE A 101 12.66 16.47 -16.46
C ILE A 101 12.65 16.70 -17.99
N ILE A 102 11.55 16.33 -18.65
CA ILE A 102 11.39 16.50 -20.11
C ILE A 102 11.01 17.96 -20.43
N TYR A 103 9.97 18.45 -19.77
CA TYR A 103 9.42 19.79 -19.97
C TYR A 103 9.01 20.40 -18.62
N TYR A 104 9.17 21.71 -18.51
CA TYR A 104 8.64 22.52 -17.42
C TYR A 104 7.80 23.65 -18.00
N GLY A 105 6.47 23.45 -18.06
CA GLY A 105 5.59 24.33 -18.82
C GLY A 105 6.09 24.51 -20.25
N SER A 106 6.12 25.76 -20.70
CA SER A 106 6.75 26.17 -21.97
C SER A 106 8.11 26.85 -21.77
N GLU A 107 8.73 26.66 -20.61
CA GLU A 107 10.00 27.32 -20.28
C GLU A 107 11.16 26.72 -21.08
N ILE A 108 12.14 27.57 -21.38
CA ILE A 108 13.42 27.19 -21.97
C ILE A 108 14.47 27.57 -20.94
N ILE A 109 15.14 26.57 -20.37
CA ILE A 109 16.19 26.73 -19.36
C ILE A 109 17.46 26.15 -19.94
N ASN A 110 18.55 26.90 -19.85
CA ASN A 110 19.86 26.47 -20.31
C ASN A 110 20.91 27.05 -19.36
N ASN A 111 21.24 26.29 -18.32
CA ASN A 111 22.34 26.59 -17.40
C ASN A 111 23.13 25.29 -17.13
N ASP A 112 24.23 25.40 -16.37
CA ASP A 112 25.15 24.27 -16.14
C ASP A 112 24.51 23.11 -15.37
N ASP A 113 23.48 23.39 -14.57
CA ASP A 113 22.81 22.40 -13.71
C ASP A 113 21.58 21.76 -14.35
N LEU A 114 20.89 22.48 -15.26
CA LEU A 114 19.59 22.10 -15.82
C LEU A 114 19.35 22.65 -17.22
N VAL A 115 19.01 21.74 -18.14
CA VAL A 115 18.60 22.06 -19.52
C VAL A 115 17.18 21.56 -19.78
N ILE A 116 16.26 22.48 -20.08
CA ILE A 116 14.85 22.20 -20.40
C ILE A 116 14.48 22.94 -21.70
N PRO A 117 13.80 22.29 -22.66
CA PRO A 117 13.46 20.87 -22.70
C PRO A 117 14.67 19.95 -22.69
N HIS A 118 14.52 18.71 -22.20
CA HIS A 118 15.64 17.77 -22.08
C HIS A 118 16.35 17.57 -23.43
N PRO A 119 17.68 17.81 -23.53
CA PRO A 119 18.36 17.98 -24.82
C PRO A 119 18.40 16.73 -25.69
N GLN A 120 18.20 15.54 -25.11
CA GLN A 120 18.19 14.26 -25.83
C GLN A 120 16.80 13.67 -26.04
N MET A 121 15.71 14.34 -25.59
CA MET A 121 14.38 13.73 -25.60
C MET A 121 13.93 13.33 -27.02
N GLN A 122 14.23 14.15 -28.02
CA GLN A 122 13.84 13.96 -29.42
C GLN A 122 14.54 12.77 -30.09
N HIS A 123 15.61 12.26 -29.47
CA HIS A 123 16.40 11.16 -29.98
C HIS A 123 16.07 9.82 -29.32
N ARG A 124 15.16 9.78 -28.34
CA ARG A 124 14.87 8.59 -27.53
C ARG A 124 13.42 8.16 -27.71
N ASN A 125 13.20 7.01 -28.35
CA ASN A 125 11.84 6.55 -28.62
C ASN A 125 11.10 6.12 -27.32
N PHE A 126 11.84 5.64 -26.32
CA PHE A 126 11.32 5.26 -25.01
C PHE A 126 10.89 6.45 -24.15
N VAL A 127 11.22 7.68 -24.55
CA VAL A 127 10.69 8.92 -23.98
C VAL A 127 9.50 9.41 -24.81
N LEU A 128 9.69 9.56 -26.13
CA LEU A 128 8.67 10.15 -27.01
C LEU A 128 7.40 9.30 -27.13
N LYS A 129 7.51 7.97 -27.09
CA LYS A 129 6.35 7.08 -27.20
C LYS A 129 5.42 7.21 -25.98
N PRO A 130 5.89 7.03 -24.73
CA PRO A 130 5.06 7.28 -23.56
C PRO A 130 4.64 8.75 -23.40
N LEU A 131 5.47 9.72 -23.77
CA LEU A 131 5.03 11.13 -23.79
C LEU A 131 3.86 11.32 -24.77
N GLY A 132 3.90 10.67 -25.94
CA GLY A 132 2.84 10.70 -26.93
C GLY A 132 1.51 10.10 -26.47
N ASP A 133 1.51 9.21 -25.47
CA ASP A 133 0.28 8.67 -24.88
C ASP A 133 -0.50 9.74 -24.10
N ILE A 134 0.19 10.66 -23.42
CA ILE A 134 -0.42 11.64 -22.51
C ILE A 134 -0.39 13.07 -23.03
N ALA A 135 0.46 13.36 -24.02
CA ALA A 135 0.72 14.70 -24.53
C ALA A 135 1.03 14.71 -26.05
N PRO A 136 0.24 14.06 -26.91
CA PRO A 136 0.57 13.89 -28.34
C PRO A 136 0.73 15.21 -29.09
N GLN A 137 0.01 16.25 -28.68
CA GLN A 137 -0.02 17.56 -29.33
C GLN A 137 0.79 18.62 -28.58
N PHE A 138 1.56 18.22 -27.55
CA PHE A 138 2.38 19.18 -26.81
C PHE A 138 3.53 19.66 -27.70
N TYR A 139 3.63 20.98 -27.87
CA TYR A 139 4.61 21.63 -28.74
C TYR A 139 5.94 21.81 -28.01
N HIS A 140 7.01 21.31 -28.63
CA HIS A 140 8.36 21.56 -28.18
C HIS A 140 8.71 23.06 -28.40
N PRO A 141 9.08 23.82 -27.35
CA PRO A 141 9.25 25.27 -27.44
C PRO A 141 10.43 25.69 -28.33
N VAL A 142 11.48 24.86 -28.44
CA VAL A 142 12.65 25.12 -29.32
C VAL A 142 12.48 24.56 -30.74
N LEU A 143 12.08 23.27 -30.88
CA LEU A 143 11.99 22.62 -32.19
C LEU A 143 10.70 22.98 -32.97
N HIS A 144 9.73 23.63 -32.31
CA HIS A 144 8.43 24.01 -32.87
C HIS A 144 7.67 22.85 -33.53
N LYS A 145 7.81 21.64 -32.97
CA LYS A 145 7.12 20.42 -33.40
C LYS A 145 6.34 19.82 -32.23
N ASP A 146 5.19 19.24 -32.53
CA ASP A 146 4.45 18.47 -31.54
C ASP A 146 5.10 17.10 -31.29
N THR A 147 4.71 16.45 -30.20
CA THR A 147 5.28 15.15 -29.81
C THR A 147 5.09 14.08 -30.89
N ARG A 148 3.96 14.09 -31.63
CA ARG A 148 3.72 13.16 -32.74
C ARG A 148 4.73 13.33 -33.87
N ASN A 149 5.01 14.58 -34.28
CA ASN A 149 5.99 14.87 -35.32
C ASN A 149 7.40 14.51 -34.86
N LEU A 150 7.76 14.83 -33.62
CA LEU A 150 9.04 14.41 -33.04
C LEU A 150 9.19 12.88 -33.02
N LEU A 151 8.14 12.13 -32.68
CA LEU A 151 8.17 10.67 -32.68
C LEU A 151 8.35 10.09 -34.09
N GLN A 152 7.73 10.68 -35.10
CA GLN A 152 7.91 10.26 -36.50
C GLN A 152 9.34 10.50 -37.01
N GLU A 153 9.93 11.62 -36.62
CA GLU A 153 11.29 12.01 -37.03
C GLU A 153 12.40 11.41 -36.16
N CYS A 154 12.04 10.84 -35.01
CA CYS A 154 12.99 10.19 -34.12
C CYS A 154 13.78 9.13 -34.90
N LYS A 155 15.10 9.09 -34.74
CA LYS A 155 15.96 8.11 -35.43
C LYS A 155 16.11 6.79 -34.66
N ASP A 156 15.76 6.78 -33.39
CA ASP A 156 15.84 5.60 -32.55
C ASP A 156 14.77 4.57 -32.96
N ARG A 157 15.24 3.40 -33.39
CA ARG A 157 14.44 2.26 -33.84
C ARG A 157 14.57 1.07 -32.88
N SER A 158 15.09 1.30 -31.67
CA SER A 158 15.18 0.27 -30.64
C SER A 158 13.81 -0.35 -30.37
N LYS A 159 13.81 -1.65 -30.02
CA LYS A 159 12.57 -2.39 -29.75
C LYS A 159 11.94 -1.85 -28.46
N LEU A 160 10.73 -1.31 -28.60
CA LEU A 160 9.93 -0.80 -27.49
C LEU A 160 8.55 -1.49 -27.49
N THR A 161 8.24 -2.19 -26.42
CA THR A 161 7.01 -3.00 -26.30
C THR A 161 6.09 -2.40 -25.24
N LYS A 162 4.82 -2.13 -25.58
CA LYS A 162 3.82 -1.71 -24.60
C LYS A 162 3.43 -2.93 -23.74
N THR A 163 3.59 -2.81 -22.43
CA THR A 163 3.24 -3.87 -21.48
C THR A 163 1.77 -3.81 -21.07
N LYS A 164 1.31 -4.81 -20.32
CA LYS A 164 -0.03 -4.83 -19.70
C LYS A 164 -0.05 -4.23 -18.28
N HIS A 165 1.10 -3.81 -17.76
CA HIS A 165 1.20 -3.29 -16.41
C HIS A 165 0.40 -2.00 -16.27
N LYS A 166 -0.23 -1.84 -15.11
CA LYS A 166 -1.00 -0.67 -14.73
C LYS A 166 -0.34 -0.01 -13.52
N LEU A 167 -0.14 1.30 -13.61
CA LEU A 167 0.33 2.13 -12.51
C LEU A 167 -0.81 3.02 -12.02
N PHE A 168 -0.69 3.47 -10.79
CA PHE A 168 -1.70 4.25 -10.07
C PHE A 168 -1.14 5.62 -9.73
N LYS A 169 -1.99 6.64 -9.80
CA LYS A 169 -1.61 8.03 -9.48
C LYS A 169 -1.36 8.21 -7.99
N ASP A 170 -2.11 7.49 -7.17
CA ASP A 170 -2.11 7.56 -5.72
C ASP A 170 -2.44 6.20 -5.09
N ARG A 171 -2.24 6.13 -3.76
CA ARG A 171 -2.54 4.95 -2.95
C ARG A 171 -4.01 4.58 -2.97
N SER A 172 -4.91 5.56 -3.02
CA SER A 172 -6.35 5.31 -3.12
C SER A 172 -6.68 4.45 -4.33
N GLY A 173 -6.10 4.75 -5.50
CA GLY A 173 -6.28 3.95 -6.72
C GLY A 173 -5.64 2.57 -6.65
N LEU A 174 -4.51 2.42 -5.95
CA LEU A 174 -3.87 1.12 -5.73
C LEU A 174 -4.70 0.25 -4.78
N PHE A 175 -5.12 0.80 -3.63
CA PHE A 175 -5.88 0.08 -2.61
C PHE A 175 -7.31 -0.24 -3.07
N SER A 176 -7.89 0.57 -3.96
CA SER A 176 -9.20 0.27 -4.57
C SER A 176 -9.19 -0.96 -5.49
N GLN A 177 -8.02 -1.54 -5.79
CA GLN A 177 -7.97 -2.85 -6.45
C GLN A 177 -8.36 -3.99 -5.50
N LEU A 178 -8.22 -3.76 -4.19
CA LEU A 178 -8.62 -4.70 -3.16
C LEU A 178 -10.10 -4.58 -2.88
N GLN A 179 -10.67 -5.66 -2.39
CA GLN A 179 -12.03 -5.76 -1.91
C GLN A 179 -12.08 -5.73 -0.39
N LEU A 180 -11.12 -6.37 0.29
CA LEU A 180 -11.08 -6.45 1.76
C LEU A 180 -9.66 -6.57 2.32
N ILE A 181 -9.32 -5.67 3.24
CA ILE A 181 -8.16 -5.79 4.15
C ILE A 181 -8.69 -6.09 5.56
N ALA A 182 -8.14 -7.10 6.22
CA ALA A 182 -8.41 -7.38 7.63
C ALA A 182 -7.19 -7.02 8.48
N ILE A 183 -7.40 -6.18 9.49
CA ILE A 183 -6.37 -5.82 10.48
C ILE A 183 -6.63 -6.61 11.74
N GLU A 184 -5.66 -7.44 12.10
CA GLU A 184 -5.75 -8.43 13.16
C GLU A 184 -4.65 -8.25 14.18
N GLY A 185 -4.81 -8.87 15.35
CA GLY A 185 -3.96 -8.56 16.49
C GLY A 185 -4.66 -8.74 17.83
N ASN A 186 -3.86 -8.84 18.87
CA ASN A 186 -4.35 -9.07 20.22
C ASN A 186 -5.16 -7.88 20.78
N ILE A 187 -5.79 -8.09 21.93
CA ILE A 187 -6.50 -7.05 22.68
C ILE A 187 -5.51 -5.95 23.06
N GLY A 188 -5.78 -4.71 22.65
CA GLY A 188 -4.85 -3.58 22.89
C GLY A 188 -3.77 -3.38 21.80
N ALA A 189 -3.79 -4.13 20.69
CA ALA A 189 -2.78 -4.00 19.61
C ALA A 189 -2.95 -2.77 18.69
N GLY A 190 -4.05 -2.02 18.79
CA GLY A 190 -4.27 -0.82 17.95
C GLY A 190 -5.08 -1.02 16.67
N LYS A 191 -5.64 -2.22 16.43
CA LYS A 191 -6.43 -2.59 15.24
C LYS A 191 -7.48 -1.54 14.84
N THR A 192 -8.42 -1.25 15.74
CA THR A 192 -9.53 -0.31 15.50
C THR A 192 -9.03 1.08 15.12
N THR A 193 -7.93 1.53 15.71
CA THR A 193 -7.33 2.83 15.39
C THR A 193 -6.76 2.82 13.98
N LEU A 194 -5.97 1.80 13.63
CA LEU A 194 -5.38 1.67 12.30
C LEU A 194 -6.45 1.53 11.20
N SER A 195 -7.48 0.71 11.43
CA SER A 195 -8.58 0.54 10.47
C SER A 195 -9.34 1.84 10.23
N LYS A 196 -9.57 2.64 11.28
CA LYS A 196 -10.20 3.97 11.15
C LYS A 196 -9.34 4.95 10.36
N MET A 197 -8.03 4.98 10.60
CA MET A 197 -7.11 5.85 9.87
C MET A 197 -7.11 5.49 8.38
N ILE A 198 -6.92 4.21 8.04
CA ILE A 198 -6.97 3.72 6.65
C ILE A 198 -8.33 4.01 5.99
N ALA A 199 -9.44 3.81 6.72
CA ALA A 199 -10.76 4.08 6.18
C ALA A 199 -10.97 5.55 5.84
N ASN A 200 -10.50 6.46 6.71
CA ASN A 200 -10.61 7.90 6.51
C ASN A 200 -9.73 8.37 5.34
N ASP A 201 -8.48 7.94 5.29
CA ASP A 201 -7.50 8.42 4.31
C ASP A 201 -7.83 7.97 2.87
N PHE A 202 -8.39 6.76 2.72
CA PHE A 202 -8.66 6.17 1.40
C PHE A 202 -10.14 6.03 1.07
N ASN A 203 -11.02 6.64 1.89
CA ASN A 203 -12.48 6.53 1.78
C ASN A 203 -12.96 5.06 1.69
N ALA A 204 -12.36 4.18 2.49
CA ALA A 204 -12.75 2.78 2.56
C ALA A 204 -14.05 2.61 3.37
N LYS A 205 -14.77 1.51 3.15
CA LYS A 205 -15.85 1.09 4.04
C LYS A 205 -15.23 0.46 5.29
N LEU A 206 -15.50 1.04 6.44
CA LEU A 206 -14.99 0.57 7.73
C LEU A 206 -15.93 -0.49 8.32
N VAL A 207 -15.39 -1.66 8.66
CA VAL A 207 -16.09 -2.72 9.38
C VAL A 207 -15.45 -2.86 10.76
N LEU A 208 -16.22 -2.59 11.82
CA LEU A 208 -15.74 -2.66 13.20
C LEU A 208 -16.40 -3.81 13.94
N GLU A 209 -15.63 -4.53 14.74
CA GLU A 209 -16.12 -5.57 15.63
C GLU A 209 -17.11 -5.00 16.66
N ARG A 210 -18.28 -5.63 16.78
CA ARG A 210 -19.29 -5.30 17.79
C ARG A 210 -19.05 -6.15 19.04
N PHE A 211 -18.50 -5.56 20.10
CA PHE A 211 -18.30 -6.25 21.39
C PHE A 211 -18.92 -5.54 22.60
N ALA A 212 -19.30 -4.26 22.47
CA ALA A 212 -19.71 -3.43 23.61
C ALA A 212 -21.03 -3.90 24.24
N ASP A 213 -21.98 -4.37 23.43
CA ASP A 213 -23.32 -4.75 23.89
C ASP A 213 -23.42 -6.24 24.26
N ASN A 214 -22.30 -6.97 24.33
CA ASN A 214 -22.31 -8.40 24.57
C ASN A 214 -22.55 -8.72 26.07
N PRO A 215 -23.68 -9.37 26.43
CA PRO A 215 -24.05 -9.60 27.84
C PRO A 215 -23.19 -10.66 28.54
N PHE A 216 -22.41 -11.45 27.78
CA PHE A 216 -21.54 -12.48 28.31
C PHE A 216 -20.11 -12.00 28.53
N LEU A 217 -19.69 -10.91 27.89
CA LEU A 217 -18.29 -10.44 27.94
C LEU A 217 -17.84 -10.03 29.35
N PRO A 218 -18.60 -9.23 30.12
CA PRO A 218 -18.23 -8.95 31.52
C PRO A 218 -18.19 -10.23 32.37
N LYS A 219 -19.18 -11.11 32.21
CA LYS A 219 -19.30 -12.36 32.96
C LYS A 219 -18.18 -13.35 32.66
N PHE A 220 -17.66 -13.34 31.43
CA PHE A 220 -16.50 -14.13 31.04
C PHE A 220 -15.24 -13.72 31.80
N TYR A 221 -15.02 -12.43 32.01
CA TYR A 221 -13.88 -11.96 32.80
C TYR A 221 -14.01 -12.28 34.30
N GLU A 222 -15.23 -12.50 34.80
CA GLU A 222 -15.48 -12.99 36.17
C GLU A 222 -15.33 -14.52 36.30
N ASP A 223 -15.87 -15.29 35.34
CA ASP A 223 -15.84 -16.76 35.32
C ASP A 223 -15.71 -17.28 33.88
N GLN A 224 -14.47 -17.44 33.41
CA GLN A 224 -14.18 -17.90 32.05
C GLN A 224 -14.75 -19.31 31.80
N ALA A 225 -14.62 -20.22 32.77
CA ALA A 225 -15.00 -21.61 32.58
C ALA A 225 -16.50 -21.77 32.31
N ARG A 226 -17.33 -20.93 32.92
CA ARG A 226 -18.78 -20.96 32.73
C ARG A 226 -19.26 -20.20 31.51
N TYR A 227 -18.62 -19.09 31.15
CA TYR A 227 -19.14 -18.14 30.16
C TYR A 227 -18.36 -18.12 28.83
N ALA A 228 -17.25 -18.86 28.69
CA ALA A 228 -16.49 -18.91 27.45
C ALA A 228 -17.34 -19.39 26.26
N PHE A 229 -18.01 -20.54 26.37
CA PHE A 229 -18.81 -21.09 25.27
C PHE A 229 -19.92 -20.15 24.77
N PRO A 230 -20.84 -19.64 25.62
CA PRO A 230 -21.86 -18.71 25.16
C PRO A 230 -21.28 -17.40 24.60
N LEU A 231 -20.18 -16.90 25.17
CA LEU A 231 -19.48 -15.72 24.64
C LEU A 231 -18.95 -15.97 23.22
N GLU A 232 -18.16 -17.03 23.01
CA GLU A 232 -17.56 -17.33 21.71
C GLU A 232 -18.62 -17.59 20.63
N MET A 233 -19.73 -18.24 20.99
CA MET A 233 -20.86 -18.47 20.09
C MET A 233 -21.58 -17.17 19.72
N SER A 234 -21.79 -16.28 20.69
CA SER A 234 -22.38 -14.96 20.42
C SER A 234 -21.50 -14.12 19.48
N PHE A 235 -20.17 -14.09 19.71
CA PHE A 235 -19.25 -13.41 18.80
C PHE A 235 -19.25 -14.01 17.41
N LEU A 236 -19.31 -15.34 17.28
CA LEU A 236 -19.36 -15.98 15.97
C LEU A 236 -20.62 -15.59 15.19
N ALA A 237 -21.78 -15.59 15.86
CA ALA A 237 -23.05 -15.19 15.27
C ALA A 237 -23.03 -13.72 14.83
N ASP A 238 -22.62 -12.81 15.71
CA ASP A 238 -22.57 -11.37 15.44
C ASP A 238 -21.62 -11.05 14.28
N ARG A 239 -20.41 -11.63 14.29
CA ARG A 239 -19.41 -11.43 13.23
C ARG A 239 -19.89 -11.93 11.87
N TYR A 240 -20.58 -13.06 11.83
CA TYR A 240 -21.13 -13.61 10.59
C TYR A 240 -22.31 -12.80 10.07
N GLN A 241 -23.24 -12.39 10.95
CA GLN A 241 -24.35 -11.52 10.56
C GLN A 241 -23.82 -10.20 9.99
N GLN A 242 -22.89 -9.56 10.70
CA GLN A 242 -22.26 -8.32 10.23
C GLN A 242 -21.59 -8.53 8.87
N PHE A 243 -20.89 -9.65 8.69
CA PHE A 243 -20.25 -9.95 7.42
C PHE A 243 -21.27 -10.10 6.26
N MET A 244 -22.39 -10.79 6.50
CA MET A 244 -23.45 -10.94 5.50
C MET A 244 -24.09 -9.59 5.15
N ASP A 245 -24.36 -8.75 6.14
CA ASP A 245 -24.90 -7.40 5.95
C ASP A 245 -23.92 -6.52 5.16
N ASP A 246 -22.63 -6.55 5.53
CA ASP A 246 -21.63 -5.65 4.96
C ASP A 246 -21.14 -6.07 3.57
N THR A 247 -21.18 -7.37 3.24
CA THR A 247 -20.79 -7.85 1.92
C THR A 247 -21.92 -7.89 0.90
N SER A 248 -23.18 -8.01 1.35
CA SER A 248 -24.35 -7.89 0.46
C SER A 248 -24.57 -6.45 0.00
N GLN A 249 -24.23 -5.48 0.85
CA GLN A 249 -24.23 -4.05 0.52
C GLN A 249 -22.85 -3.61 0.03
N PHE A 250 -22.47 -4.03 -1.19
CA PHE A 250 -21.40 -3.34 -1.90
C PHE A 250 -21.90 -1.94 -2.26
N ASP A 251 -21.58 -0.99 -1.40
CA ASP A 251 -21.88 0.42 -1.59
C ASP A 251 -21.20 0.89 -2.87
N LEU A 252 -21.97 1.44 -3.83
CA LEU A 252 -21.46 1.89 -5.13
C LEU A 252 -20.35 2.96 -5.01
N PHE A 253 -20.21 3.57 -3.83
CA PHE A 253 -19.34 4.73 -3.58
C PHE A 253 -18.05 4.42 -2.80
N LYS A 254 -17.83 3.18 -2.36
CA LYS A 254 -16.66 2.82 -1.53
C LYS A 254 -15.64 2.03 -2.33
N ASN A 255 -14.37 2.43 -2.20
CA ASN A 255 -13.26 1.90 -3.00
C ASN A 255 -12.89 0.45 -2.62
N PHE A 256 -12.88 0.14 -1.32
CA PHE A 256 -12.60 -1.18 -0.76
C PHE A 256 -13.09 -1.23 0.70
N MET A 257 -13.04 -2.40 1.34
CA MET A 257 -13.37 -2.56 2.77
C MET A 257 -12.10 -2.71 3.62
N VAL A 258 -12.09 -2.10 4.80
CA VAL A 258 -11.10 -2.36 5.85
C VAL A 258 -11.82 -2.76 7.13
N SER A 259 -11.43 -3.91 7.67
CA SER A 259 -11.99 -4.47 8.91
C SER A 259 -10.96 -4.45 10.03
N ASP A 260 -11.38 -4.23 11.27
CA ASP A 260 -10.52 -4.38 12.46
C ASP A 260 -10.53 -5.78 13.08
N TYR A 261 -11.13 -6.74 12.36
CA TYR A 261 -11.10 -8.16 12.62
C TYR A 261 -11.33 -8.97 11.34
N ASP A 262 -10.92 -10.23 11.36
CA ASP A 262 -11.34 -11.30 10.45
C ASP A 262 -12.17 -12.32 11.26
N ILE A 263 -13.12 -12.99 10.60
CA ILE A 263 -13.96 -13.96 11.30
C ILE A 263 -13.13 -15.12 11.89
N PHE A 264 -11.95 -15.44 11.34
CA PHE A 264 -11.09 -16.51 11.83
C PHE A 264 -10.58 -16.27 13.24
N LYS A 265 -10.53 -15.01 13.70
CA LYS A 265 -10.31 -14.66 15.11
C LYS A 265 -11.16 -15.49 16.05
N SER A 266 -12.41 -15.77 15.68
CA SER A 266 -13.35 -16.56 16.47
C SER A 266 -12.79 -17.96 16.78
N LEU A 267 -12.13 -18.60 15.81
CA LEU A 267 -11.52 -19.91 16.03
C LEU A 267 -10.25 -19.84 16.90
N ILE A 268 -9.48 -18.76 16.79
CA ILE A 268 -8.28 -18.53 17.61
C ILE A 268 -8.66 -18.37 19.08
N PHE A 269 -9.62 -17.49 19.37
CA PHE A 269 -10.10 -17.23 20.73
C PHE A 269 -10.74 -18.47 21.34
N ALA A 270 -11.65 -19.13 20.61
CA ALA A 270 -12.28 -20.36 21.04
C ALA A 270 -11.29 -21.49 21.36
N LYS A 271 -10.18 -21.61 20.61
CA LYS A 271 -9.13 -22.62 20.90
C LYS A 271 -8.41 -22.36 22.22
N VAL A 272 -8.33 -21.09 22.64
CA VAL A 272 -7.67 -20.69 23.89
C VAL A 272 -8.62 -20.79 25.09
N THR A 273 -9.91 -20.48 24.89
CA THR A 273 -10.89 -20.33 25.98
C THR A 273 -11.72 -21.59 26.24
N LEU A 274 -12.00 -22.41 25.23
CA LEU A 274 -12.93 -23.54 25.33
C LEU A 274 -12.23 -24.85 25.71
N GLN A 275 -12.99 -25.71 26.40
CA GLN A 275 -12.58 -27.09 26.62
C GLN A 275 -12.59 -27.88 25.30
N LYS A 276 -11.92 -29.03 25.26
CA LYS A 276 -11.70 -29.80 24.02
C LYS A 276 -13.02 -30.17 23.32
N GLU A 277 -14.00 -30.63 24.07
CA GLU A 277 -15.31 -31.06 23.57
C GLU A 277 -16.11 -29.87 23.01
N GLU A 278 -16.12 -28.75 23.75
CA GLU A 278 -16.75 -27.48 23.35
C GLU A 278 -16.10 -26.89 22.10
N TYR A 279 -14.76 -26.87 22.05
CA TYR A 279 -14.00 -26.41 20.90
C TYR A 279 -14.27 -27.25 19.66
N ASN A 280 -14.40 -28.57 19.81
CA ASN A 280 -14.73 -29.44 18.69
C ASN A 280 -16.12 -29.15 18.12
N LEU A 281 -17.11 -28.88 18.98
CA LEU A 281 -18.44 -28.46 18.55
C LEU A 281 -18.38 -27.08 17.86
N TYR A 282 -17.72 -26.12 18.51
CA TYR A 282 -17.53 -24.77 17.99
C TYR A 282 -16.90 -24.78 16.60
N ARG A 283 -15.80 -25.53 16.43
CA ARG A 283 -15.09 -25.66 15.16
C ARG A 283 -15.98 -26.21 14.05
N LYS A 284 -16.88 -27.16 14.35
CA LYS A 284 -17.86 -27.66 13.36
C LYS A 284 -18.78 -26.54 12.92
N VAL A 285 -19.37 -25.78 13.85
CA VAL A 285 -20.26 -24.65 13.53
C VAL A 285 -19.52 -23.58 12.71
N PHE A 286 -18.34 -23.16 13.19
CA PHE A 286 -17.46 -22.23 12.50
C PHE A 286 -17.18 -22.67 11.05
N SER A 287 -16.92 -23.97 10.82
CA SER A 287 -16.57 -24.46 9.48
C SER A 287 -17.70 -24.32 8.45
N PHE A 288 -18.97 -24.32 8.89
CA PHE A 288 -20.11 -24.08 8.00
C PHE A 288 -20.21 -22.60 7.65
N MET A 289 -20.14 -21.72 8.65
CA MET A 289 -20.25 -20.27 8.49
C MET A 289 -19.07 -19.69 7.70
N TYR A 290 -17.86 -20.18 7.96
CA TYR A 290 -16.64 -19.68 7.32
C TYR A 290 -16.60 -19.94 5.81
N LYS A 291 -17.32 -20.95 5.28
CA LYS A 291 -17.32 -21.24 3.84
C LYS A 291 -17.97 -20.13 3.00
N GLU A 292 -18.93 -19.43 3.58
CA GLU A 292 -19.70 -18.40 2.88
C GLU A 292 -19.09 -17.00 3.04
N VAL A 293 -18.17 -16.85 4.00
CA VAL A 293 -17.50 -15.60 4.29
C VAL A 293 -16.38 -15.36 3.29
N LYS A 294 -16.45 -14.25 2.57
CA LYS A 294 -15.38 -13.75 1.70
C LYS A 294 -14.12 -13.44 2.52
N LYS A 295 -12.98 -13.84 1.98
CA LYS A 295 -11.68 -13.76 2.66
C LYS A 295 -11.01 -12.41 2.37
N PRO A 296 -10.22 -11.89 3.32
CA PRO A 296 -9.40 -10.72 3.06
C PRO A 296 -8.31 -11.08 2.03
N GLU A 297 -8.03 -10.15 1.13
CA GLU A 297 -6.89 -10.24 0.21
C GLU A 297 -5.57 -9.89 0.90
N ILE A 298 -5.66 -9.17 2.02
CA ILE A 298 -4.54 -8.89 2.91
C ILE A 298 -4.97 -9.11 4.36
N TYR A 299 -4.25 -9.96 5.06
CA TYR A 299 -4.38 -10.19 6.50
C TYR A 299 -3.20 -9.53 7.22
N LEU A 300 -3.38 -8.33 7.75
CA LEU A 300 -2.35 -7.59 8.47
C LEU A 300 -2.42 -7.92 9.97
N TYR A 301 -1.49 -8.71 10.47
CA TYR A 301 -1.37 -9.03 11.88
C TYR A 301 -0.42 -8.06 12.60
N LEU A 302 -0.97 -7.26 13.50
CA LEU A 302 -0.26 -6.36 14.40
C LEU A 302 0.25 -7.15 15.61
N TYR A 303 1.49 -7.60 15.54
CA TYR A 303 2.17 -8.26 16.64
C TYR A 303 2.61 -7.23 17.68
N GLN A 304 2.35 -7.51 18.95
CA GLN A 304 2.85 -6.69 20.06
C GLN A 304 3.08 -7.56 21.30
N ASN A 305 4.12 -7.20 22.06
CA ASN A 305 4.46 -7.87 23.30
C ASN A 305 3.39 -7.64 24.40
N THR A 306 3.32 -8.57 25.35
CA THR A 306 2.30 -8.59 26.40
C THR A 306 2.31 -7.33 27.27
N GLU A 307 3.49 -6.78 27.57
CA GLU A 307 3.64 -5.58 28.39
C GLU A 307 2.99 -4.35 27.75
N ARG A 308 3.25 -4.10 26.47
CA ARG A 308 2.63 -3.00 25.71
C ARG A 308 1.13 -3.21 25.53
N LEU A 309 0.67 -4.45 25.32
CA LEU A 309 -0.76 -4.75 25.25
C LEU A 309 -1.48 -4.36 26.56
N LEU A 310 -0.93 -4.74 27.70
CA LEU A 310 -1.48 -4.40 29.02
C LEU A 310 -1.46 -2.88 29.26
N ALA A 311 -0.39 -2.19 28.87
CA ALA A 311 -0.33 -0.72 28.96
C ALA A 311 -1.44 -0.04 28.13
N ASN A 312 -1.68 -0.52 26.91
CA ASN A 312 -2.75 -0.02 26.04
C ASN A 312 -4.15 -0.35 26.58
N ILE A 313 -4.35 -1.53 27.15
CA ILE A 313 -5.62 -1.94 27.79
C ILE A 313 -5.91 -1.04 29.00
N LYS A 314 -4.91 -0.80 29.84
CA LYS A 314 -5.02 0.13 30.98
C LYS A 314 -5.39 1.54 30.53
N LYS A 315 -4.68 2.08 29.53
CA LYS A 315 -4.98 3.41 28.95
C LYS A 315 -6.39 3.50 28.38
N ARG A 316 -6.90 2.40 27.78
CA ARG A 316 -8.26 2.33 27.22
C ARG A 316 -9.36 2.35 28.29
N GLY A 317 -9.06 1.91 29.51
CA GLY A 317 -9.91 2.13 30.68
C GLY A 317 -11.26 1.41 30.68
N ARG A 318 -11.39 0.26 30.02
CA ARG A 318 -12.60 -0.57 30.14
C ARG A 318 -12.54 -1.39 31.42
N ASP A 319 -13.54 -1.24 32.29
CA ASP A 319 -13.54 -1.83 33.63
C ASP A 319 -13.33 -3.35 33.61
N TYR A 320 -14.01 -4.05 32.71
CA TYR A 320 -13.96 -5.51 32.60
C TYR A 320 -12.64 -6.07 32.02
N GLU A 321 -11.76 -5.23 31.46
CA GLU A 321 -10.47 -5.67 30.89
C GLU A 321 -9.27 -5.41 31.83
N GLN A 322 -9.46 -4.69 32.94
CA GLN A 322 -8.34 -4.23 33.77
C GLN A 322 -7.55 -5.36 34.46
N ASN A 323 -8.18 -6.52 34.65
CA ASN A 323 -7.60 -7.68 35.35
C ASN A 323 -7.28 -8.83 34.39
N ILE A 324 -7.06 -8.56 33.10
CA ILE A 324 -6.67 -9.60 32.14
C ILE A 324 -5.33 -10.24 32.55
N ASP A 325 -5.32 -11.57 32.62
CA ASP A 325 -4.11 -12.36 32.86
C ASP A 325 -3.13 -12.21 31.68
N PRO A 326 -1.86 -11.81 31.91
CA PRO A 326 -0.82 -11.76 30.88
C PRO A 326 -0.68 -13.08 30.10
N VAL A 327 -0.82 -14.24 30.77
CA VAL A 327 -0.71 -15.57 30.15
C VAL A 327 -1.82 -15.80 29.12
N TYR A 328 -3.01 -15.23 29.34
CA TYR A 328 -4.09 -15.29 28.37
C TYR A 328 -3.72 -14.55 27.07
N LEU A 329 -3.14 -13.35 27.17
CA LEU A 329 -2.68 -12.60 26.01
C LEU A 329 -1.58 -13.35 25.24
N GLU A 330 -0.63 -13.97 25.95
CA GLU A 330 0.43 -14.79 25.32
C GLU A 330 -0.14 -15.97 24.54
N LYS A 331 -1.13 -16.67 25.10
CA LYS A 331 -1.82 -17.78 24.41
C LYS A 331 -2.51 -17.31 23.13
N ILE A 332 -3.14 -16.14 23.15
CA ILE A 332 -3.77 -15.54 21.97
C ILE A 332 -2.73 -15.16 20.92
N ASN A 333 -1.62 -14.51 21.30
CA ASN A 333 -0.52 -14.19 20.40
C ASN A 333 0.00 -15.45 19.69
N ARG A 334 0.23 -16.54 20.44
CA ARG A 334 0.62 -17.83 19.86
C ARG A 334 -0.44 -18.38 18.92
N GLY A 335 -1.72 -18.27 19.27
CA GLY A 335 -2.83 -18.70 18.43
C GLY A 335 -2.86 -18.00 17.06
N TYR A 336 -2.62 -16.69 17.01
CA TYR A 336 -2.49 -15.95 15.75
C TYR A 336 -1.28 -16.41 14.92
N LEU A 337 -0.12 -16.58 15.54
CA LEU A 337 1.09 -17.04 14.85
C LEU A 337 0.93 -18.46 14.29
N ASP A 338 0.31 -19.36 15.07
CA ASP A 338 -0.02 -20.73 14.62
C ASP A 338 -1.00 -20.72 13.44
N PHE A 339 -1.98 -19.81 13.48
CA PHE A 339 -2.93 -19.64 12.38
C PHE A 339 -2.23 -19.21 11.09
N ILE A 340 -1.45 -18.13 11.15
CA ILE A 340 -0.73 -17.59 9.98
C ILE A 340 0.21 -18.66 9.41
N LYS A 341 0.94 -19.37 10.28
CA LYS A 341 1.85 -20.45 9.86
C LYS A 341 1.13 -21.63 9.21
N SER A 342 -0.10 -21.94 9.63
CA SER A 342 -0.89 -23.04 9.08
C SER A 342 -1.65 -22.67 7.79
N HIS A 343 -1.64 -21.40 7.38
CA HIS A 343 -2.31 -20.90 6.18
C HIS A 343 -1.33 -20.17 5.25
N PRO A 344 -0.30 -20.84 4.71
CA PRO A 344 0.75 -20.20 3.91
C PRO A 344 0.24 -19.56 2.60
N ASN A 345 -0.92 -19.99 2.11
CA ASN A 345 -1.55 -19.42 0.92
C ASN A 345 -2.34 -18.14 1.21
N GLN A 346 -2.56 -17.79 2.48
CA GLN A 346 -3.19 -16.53 2.86
C GLN A 346 -2.13 -15.45 2.84
N ASN A 347 -2.40 -14.38 2.09
CA ASN A 347 -1.52 -13.22 2.02
C ASN A 347 -1.50 -12.47 3.35
N SER A 348 -0.59 -12.89 4.23
CA SER A 348 -0.49 -12.44 5.61
C SER A 348 0.77 -11.60 5.81
N ILE A 349 0.61 -10.43 6.43
CA ILE A 349 1.72 -9.55 6.79
C ILE A 349 1.78 -9.54 8.31
N ILE A 350 2.93 -9.91 8.87
CA ILE A 350 3.19 -9.74 10.31
C ILE A 350 3.96 -8.44 10.49
N LEU A 351 3.39 -7.53 11.26
CA LEU A 351 4.01 -6.26 11.59
C LEU A 351 4.27 -6.19 13.08
N ASP A 352 5.54 -6.07 13.47
CA ASP A 352 5.92 -5.84 14.86
C ASP A 352 5.70 -4.37 15.22
N MET A 353 4.81 -4.12 16.18
CA MET A 353 4.47 -2.79 16.69
C MET A 353 5.42 -2.31 17.79
N GLY A 354 6.48 -3.08 18.10
CA GLY A 354 7.36 -2.94 19.24
C GLY A 354 7.76 -1.52 19.63
N GLU A 355 8.21 -0.69 18.68
CA GLU A 355 8.58 0.72 18.93
C GLU A 355 7.69 1.71 18.15
N LEU A 356 6.75 1.22 17.35
CA LEU A 356 5.93 2.07 16.48
C LEU A 356 4.83 2.77 17.29
N ASP A 357 4.68 4.08 17.08
CA ASP A 357 3.54 4.87 17.54
C ASP A 357 2.87 5.56 16.35
N PHE A 358 2.24 4.76 15.48
CA PHE A 358 1.51 5.25 14.31
C PHE A 358 0.35 6.20 14.64
N VAL A 359 -0.03 6.36 15.91
CA VAL A 359 -1.09 7.28 16.32
C VAL A 359 -0.56 8.71 16.43
N HIS A 360 0.65 8.89 16.96
CA HIS A 360 1.24 10.22 17.20
C HIS A 360 2.43 10.53 16.28
N ASN A 361 2.99 9.52 15.60
CA ASN A 361 4.09 9.66 14.66
C ASN A 361 3.63 9.34 13.23
N PRO A 362 3.45 10.36 12.37
CA PRO A 362 3.06 10.17 10.98
C PRO A 362 4.02 9.27 10.18
N ASN A 363 5.32 9.25 10.52
CA ASN A 363 6.29 8.41 9.82
C ASN A 363 6.07 6.92 10.12
N ASP A 364 5.63 6.58 11.33
CA ASP A 364 5.34 5.20 11.69
C ASP A 364 4.08 4.73 10.97
N TYR A 365 3.07 5.59 10.84
CA TYR A 365 1.88 5.27 10.04
C TYR A 365 2.22 5.11 8.56
N GLU A 366 3.04 6.01 8.02
CA GLU A 366 3.55 5.94 6.66
C GLU A 366 4.30 4.63 6.39
N PHE A 367 5.13 4.17 7.34
CA PHE A 367 5.81 2.88 7.25
C PHE A 367 4.83 1.70 7.15
N ILE A 368 3.71 1.73 7.87
CA ILE A 368 2.66 0.69 7.76
C ILE A 368 2.04 0.68 6.36
N LEU A 369 1.74 1.87 5.82
CA LEU A 369 1.19 2.01 4.47
C LEU A 369 2.17 1.49 3.42
N GLU A 370 3.46 1.84 3.52
CA GLU A 370 4.50 1.31 2.64
C GLU A 370 4.58 -0.23 2.70
N LYS A 371 4.41 -0.85 3.86
CA LYS A 371 4.36 -2.33 3.96
C LYS A 371 3.15 -2.93 3.27
N LEU A 372 2.00 -2.29 3.34
CA LEU A 372 0.80 -2.71 2.60
C LEU A 372 1.01 -2.54 1.09
N GLU A 373 1.56 -1.41 0.65
CA GLU A 373 1.88 -1.15 -0.76
C GLU A 373 2.84 -2.19 -1.33
N ASP A 374 3.93 -2.47 -0.62
CA ASP A 374 4.93 -3.45 -1.03
C ASP A 374 4.30 -4.81 -1.26
N ASN A 375 3.41 -5.21 -0.35
CA ASN A 375 2.69 -6.46 -0.45
C ASN A 375 1.73 -6.48 -1.66
N ILE A 376 0.93 -5.43 -1.85
CA ILE A 376 0.00 -5.32 -3.00
C ILE A 376 0.77 -5.37 -4.32
N LEU A 377 1.89 -4.68 -4.40
CA LEU A 377 2.70 -4.62 -5.61
C LEU A 377 3.39 -5.96 -5.91
N LEU A 378 3.79 -6.70 -4.88
CA LEU A 378 4.34 -8.05 -5.06
C LEU A 378 3.27 -9.08 -5.45
N SER A 379 2.03 -8.94 -4.99
CA SER A 379 0.94 -9.86 -5.32
C SER A 379 0.33 -9.63 -6.72
N ASN A 380 0.52 -8.45 -7.31
CA ASN A 380 0.00 -8.07 -8.63
C ASN A 380 1.01 -8.26 -9.78
N ILE A 381 2.19 -8.80 -9.49
CA ILE A 381 3.23 -9.18 -10.47
C ILE A 381 3.18 -10.69 -10.64
#